data_AF-A0A7S7LAK0-F1
#
_entry.id   AF-A0A7S7LAK0-F1
#
_cell.length_a   1.000
_cell.length_b   1.000
_cell.length_c   1.000
_cell.angle_alpha   90.00
_cell.angle_beta   90.00
_cell.angle_gamma   90.00
#
_symmetry.space_group_name_H-M   'P 1'
#
loop_
_entity.id
_entity.type
_entity.pdbx_description
1 polymer ?
#
loop_
_entity_poly.entity_id
_entity_poly.type
_entity_poly.pdbx_seq_one_letter_code
_entity_poly.pdbx_strand_id
1 'polypeptide(L)'
;MIIKARTESLELKLLRHLHLRTNLLEKEKLHYLNLEKGYAGELAFDDMVDGISNNWLILNDLLLEINNTMFQLDKLIITPEKIYLYEVKNFEGDYYIEKDI
;
A
#
# COMPACT_ATOMS: atom_id res chain seq x y z
N MET A 1 -3.23 17.69 -2.42
CA MET A 1 -4.65 17.29 -2.30
C MET A 1 -4.79 15.78 -2.49
N ILE A 2 -5.39 15.09 -1.52
CA ILE A 2 -5.70 13.67 -1.62
C ILE A 2 -7.03 13.53 -2.36
N ILE A 3 -7.02 12.87 -3.52
CA ILE A 3 -8.20 12.60 -4.36
C ILE A 3 -8.83 11.26 -3.97
N LYS A 4 -7.98 10.25 -3.75
CA LYS A 4 -8.38 8.94 -3.23
C LYS A 4 -7.55 8.63 -2.00
N ALA A 5 -8.20 8.68 -0.84
CA ALA A 5 -7.57 8.31 0.42
C ALA A 5 -7.28 6.81 0.46
N ARG A 6 -6.26 6.45 1.25
CA ARG A 6 -5.95 5.05 1.55
C ARG A 6 -7.03 4.48 2.46
N THR A 7 -7.44 3.25 2.20
CA THR A 7 -8.46 2.57 2.99
C THR A 7 -8.07 1.13 3.19
N GLU A 8 -8.24 0.62 4.41
CA GLU A 8 -8.12 -0.82 4.67
C GLU A 8 -9.00 -1.63 3.72
N SER A 9 -8.42 -2.69 3.14
CA SER A 9 -9.16 -3.62 2.30
C SER A 9 -10.25 -4.34 3.10
N LEU A 10 -11.34 -4.72 2.43
CA LEU A 10 -12.42 -5.47 3.07
C LEU A 10 -11.89 -6.81 3.64
N GLU A 11 -11.00 -7.47 2.92
CA GLU A 11 -10.37 -8.70 3.36
C GLU A 11 -9.60 -8.52 4.66
N LEU A 12 -8.76 -7.49 4.76
CA LEU A 12 -8.00 -7.19 5.97
C LEU A 12 -8.94 -6.94 7.16
N LYS A 13 -10.00 -6.15 6.94
CA LYS A 13 -11.02 -5.91 7.97
C LYS A 13 -11.63 -7.22 8.44
N LEU A 14 -12.09 -8.08 7.53
CA LEU A 14 -12.73 -9.35 7.88
C LEU A 14 -11.78 -10.26 8.65
N LEU A 15 -10.54 -10.42 8.18
CA LEU A 15 -9.53 -11.25 8.84
C LEU A 15 -9.16 -10.72 10.23
N ARG A 16 -9.08 -9.39 10.41
CA ARG A 16 -8.86 -8.77 11.72
C ARG A 16 -9.97 -9.12 12.71
N HIS A 17 -11.23 -9.09 12.27
CA HIS A 17 -12.36 -9.49 13.11
C HIS A 17 -12.39 -10.98 13.42
N LEU A 18 -12.04 -11.83 12.45
CA LEU A 18 -11.96 -13.28 12.63
C LEU A 18 -10.82 -13.66 13.58
N HIS A 19 -9.63 -13.11 13.38
CA HIS A 19 -8.45 -13.37 14.20
C HIS A 19 -8.69 -13.14 15.70
N LEU A 20 -9.49 -12.13 16.05
CA LEU A 20 -9.85 -11.83 17.45
C LEU A 20 -10.85 -12.83 18.07
N ARG A 21 -11.57 -13.59 17.26
CA ARG A 21 -12.71 -14.43 17.67
C ARG A 21 -12.45 -15.91 17.48
N THR A 22 -11.51 -16.28 16.64
CA THR A 22 -11.21 -17.66 16.28
C THR A 22 -9.71 -17.89 16.21
N ASN A 23 -9.30 -19.13 16.47
CA ASN A 23 -7.95 -19.57 16.11
C ASN A 23 -7.92 -19.80 14.60
N LEU A 24 -7.38 -18.83 13.86
CA LEU A 24 -7.07 -18.98 12.44
C LEU A 24 -6.07 -20.12 12.23
N LEU A 25 -6.18 -20.81 11.09
CA LEU A 25 -5.15 -21.75 10.67
C LEU A 25 -3.83 -21.00 10.46
N GLU A 26 -2.68 -21.65 10.64
CA GLU A 26 -1.37 -21.01 10.51
C GLU A 26 -1.19 -20.28 9.17
N LYS A 27 -1.69 -20.85 8.07
CA LYS A 27 -1.67 -20.21 6.75
C LYS A 27 -2.49 -18.92 6.70
N GLU A 28 -3.68 -18.93 7.29
CA GLU A 28 -4.58 -17.76 7.34
C GLU A 28 -4.03 -16.68 8.24
N LYS A 29 -3.40 -17.07 9.37
CA LYS A 29 -2.71 -16.15 10.27
C LYS A 29 -1.53 -15.48 9.57
N LEU A 30 -0.71 -16.24 8.84
CA LEU A 30 0.40 -15.68 8.06
C LEU A 30 -0.10 -14.70 6.99
N HIS A 31 -1.17 -15.08 6.26
CA HIS A 31 -1.81 -14.20 5.27
C HIS A 31 -2.32 -12.90 5.90
N TYR A 32 -3.04 -12.99 7.01
CA TYR A 32 -3.49 -11.85 7.79
C TYR A 32 -2.34 -10.93 8.22
N LEU A 33 -1.26 -11.48 8.78
CA LEU A 33 -0.09 -10.71 9.20
C LEU A 33 0.60 -10.02 8.01
N ASN A 34 0.66 -10.66 6.85
CA ASN A 34 1.20 -10.04 5.64
C ASN A 34 0.34 -8.86 5.15
N LEU A 35 -0.99 -8.98 5.22
CA LEU A 35 -1.91 -7.89 4.87
C LEU A 35 -1.79 -6.71 5.84
N GLU A 36 -1.72 -6.98 7.15
CA GLU A 36 -1.47 -5.95 8.17
C GLU A 36 -0.15 -5.22 7.91
N LYS A 37 0.92 -5.97 7.63
CA LYS A 37 2.25 -5.42 7.35
C LYS A 37 2.27 -4.58 6.08
N GLY A 38 1.62 -5.05 5.01
CA GLY A 38 1.48 -4.29 3.76
C GLY A 38 0.79 -2.96 4.00
N TYR A 39 -0.37 -2.99 4.65
CA TYR A 39 -1.16 -1.79 4.97
C TYR A 39 -0.39 -0.81 5.87
N ALA A 40 0.34 -1.30 6.86
CA ALA A 40 1.16 -0.48 7.74
C ALA A 40 2.29 0.25 6.98
N GLY A 41 2.95 -0.43 6.04
CA GLY A 41 4.00 0.18 5.23
C GLY A 41 3.47 1.22 4.25
N GLU A 42 2.31 0.97 3.69
CA GLU A 42 1.58 1.91 2.88
C GLU A 42 1.17 3.19 3.64
N LEU A 43 0.68 3.04 4.88
CA LEU A 43 0.40 4.19 5.77
C LEU A 43 1.68 4.97 6.11
N ALA A 44 2.77 4.28 6.44
CA ALA A 44 4.04 4.95 6.71
C ALA A 44 4.56 5.72 5.48
N PHE A 45 4.35 5.18 4.28
CA PHE A 45 4.69 5.87 3.04
C PHE A 45 3.78 7.07 2.78
N ASP A 46 2.48 6.96 3.09
CA ASP A 46 1.54 8.09 3.05
C ASP A 46 2.02 9.24 3.96
N ASP A 47 2.41 8.95 5.20
CA ASP A 47 2.94 9.93 6.14
C ASP A 47 4.25 10.56 5.65
N MET A 48 5.12 9.78 5.00
CA MET A 48 6.38 10.28 4.44
C MET A 48 6.19 11.26 3.28
N VAL A 49 5.12 11.07 2.49
CA VAL A 49 4.79 11.98 1.37
C VAL A 49 3.84 13.11 1.79
N ASP A 50 3.40 13.11 3.04
CA ASP A 50 2.56 14.17 3.59
C ASP A 50 3.38 15.46 3.77
N GLY A 51 2.80 16.58 3.37
CA GLY A 51 3.46 17.89 3.44
C GLY A 51 4.24 18.33 2.20
N ILE A 52 4.48 17.47 1.20
CA ILE A 52 5.10 17.86 -0.09
C ILE A 52 4.08 18.51 -1.06
N SER A 53 2.89 18.87 -0.57
CA SER A 53 1.61 18.71 -1.26
C SER A 53 1.03 19.95 -1.94
N ASN A 54 1.78 21.04 -2.08
CA ASN A 54 1.27 22.24 -2.77
C ASN A 54 0.98 21.90 -4.25
N ASN A 55 -0.30 21.87 -4.61
CA ASN A 55 -0.85 21.54 -5.94
C ASN A 55 -0.61 20.11 -6.46
N TRP A 56 -0.30 19.14 -5.60
CA TRP A 56 -0.17 17.74 -6.03
C TRP A 56 -1.49 16.98 -5.87
N LEU A 57 -1.82 16.07 -6.78
CA LEU A 57 -2.97 15.17 -6.69
C LEU A 57 -2.48 13.79 -6.29
N ILE A 58 -3.01 13.25 -5.18
CA ILE A 58 -2.59 11.94 -4.65
C ILE A 58 -3.75 10.96 -4.76
N LEU A 59 -3.50 9.80 -5.36
CA LEU A 59 -4.44 8.69 -5.47
C LEU A 59 -3.78 7.41 -4.93
N ASN A 60 -4.35 6.84 -3.88
CA ASN A 60 -3.88 5.58 -3.29
C ASN A 60 -4.74 4.40 -3.78
N ASP A 61 -4.17 3.20 -3.85
CA ASP A 61 -4.85 1.92 -4.14
C ASP A 61 -5.76 2.00 -5.38
N LEU A 62 -5.17 2.32 -6.53
CA LEU A 62 -5.90 2.36 -7.80
C LEU A 62 -5.89 0.97 -8.45
N LEU A 63 -7.08 0.38 -8.59
CA LEU A 63 -7.29 -0.82 -9.38
C LEU A 63 -7.76 -0.41 -10.78
N LEU A 64 -6.99 -0.76 -11.80
CA LEU A 64 -7.22 -0.37 -13.19
C LEU A 64 -7.30 -1.60 -14.10
N GLU A 65 -8.02 -1.47 -15.21
CA GLU A 65 -8.10 -2.48 -16.28
C GLU A 65 -7.59 -1.90 -17.59
N ILE A 66 -6.61 -2.54 -18.22
CA ILE A 66 -6.16 -2.22 -19.58
C ILE A 66 -6.02 -3.53 -20.35
N ASN A 67 -6.60 -3.62 -21.55
CA ASN A 67 -6.54 -4.81 -22.41
C ASN A 67 -6.89 -6.11 -21.66
N ASN A 68 -8.00 -6.09 -20.89
CA ASN A 68 -8.47 -7.21 -20.07
C ASN A 68 -7.47 -7.69 -18.99
N THR A 69 -6.47 -6.87 -18.67
CA THR A 69 -5.52 -7.13 -17.59
C THR A 69 -5.78 -6.14 -16.46
N MET A 70 -6.10 -6.69 -15.29
CA MET A 70 -6.25 -5.92 -14.05
C MET A 70 -4.88 -5.72 -13.41
N PHE A 71 -4.58 -4.51 -12.96
CA PHE A 71 -3.38 -4.22 -12.18
C PHE A 71 -3.66 -3.15 -11.12
N GLN A 72 -2.87 -3.19 -10.06
CA GLN A 72 -2.96 -2.25 -8.96
C GLN A 72 -1.77 -1.28 -8.98
N LEU A 73 -2.05 -0.03 -8.66
CA LEU A 73 -1.04 0.98 -8.35
C LEU A 73 -1.21 1.38 -6.87
N ASP A 74 -0.19 1.15 -6.05
CA ASP A 74 -0.25 1.41 -4.61
C ASP A 74 -0.35 2.92 -4.32
N LYS A 75 0.41 3.74 -5.07
CA LYS A 75 0.28 5.20 -5.06
C LYS A 75 0.60 5.84 -6.41
N LEU A 76 -0.28 6.74 -6.82
CA LEU A 76 -0.11 7.65 -7.94
C LEU A 76 -0.08 9.10 -7.43
N ILE A 77 0.99 9.83 -7.73
CA ILE A 77 1.12 11.26 -7.45
C ILE A 77 1.23 12.01 -8.77
N ILE A 78 0.30 12.94 -9.01
CA ILE A 78 0.30 13.81 -10.18
C ILE A 78 0.68 15.22 -9.73
N THR A 79 1.74 15.74 -10.33
CA THR A 79 2.24 17.11 -10.14
C THR A 79 2.07 17.90 -11.45
N PRO A 80 2.22 19.23 -11.45
CA PRO A 80 2.18 20.00 -12.68
C PRO A 80 3.24 19.57 -13.72
N GLU A 81 4.40 19.10 -13.27
CA GLU A 81 5.53 18.77 -14.13
C GLU A 81 5.60 17.28 -14.49
N LYS A 82 5.21 16.40 -13.57
CA LYS A 82 5.45 14.95 -13.67
C LYS A 82 4.38 14.10 -12.99
N ILE A 83 4.31 12.84 -13.43
CA ILE A 83 3.53 11.79 -12.79
C ILE A 83 4.50 10.80 -12.14
N TYR A 84 4.27 10.48 -10.87
CA TYR A 84 5.04 9.52 -10.10
C TYR A 84 4.18 8.30 -9.78
N LEU A 85 4.71 7.12 -10.07
CA LEU A 85 4.13 5.83 -9.75
C LEU A 85 5.03 5.17 -8.71
N TYR A 86 4.43 4.78 -7.58
CA TYR A 86 5.13 4.08 -6.51
C TYR A 86 4.49 2.73 -6.25
N GLU A 87 5.34 1.72 -6.16
CA GLU A 87 5.02 0.41 -5.62
C GLU A 87 5.65 0.32 -4.23
N VAL A 88 4.83 0.11 -3.20
CA VAL A 88 5.28 0.19 -1.81
C VAL A 88 5.57 -1.21 -1.31
N LYS A 89 6.81 -1.46 -0.91
CA LYS A 89 7.22 -2.74 -0.32
C LYS A 89 7.67 -2.54 1.11
N ASN A 90 6.98 -3.18 2.05
CA ASN A 90 7.34 -3.20 3.45
C ASN A 90 8.04 -4.51 3.80
N PHE A 91 9.37 -4.51 3.75
CA PHE A 91 10.15 -5.68 4.13
C PHE A 91 10.82 -5.49 5.50
N GLU A 92 11.09 -6.60 6.20
CA GLU A 92 11.76 -6.60 7.50
C GLU A 92 13.08 -7.37 7.40
N GLY A 93 14.07 -6.95 8.19
CA GLY A 93 15.40 -7.53 8.21
C GLY A 93 16.47 -6.50 7.83
N ASP A 94 17.72 -6.94 7.86
CA ASP A 94 18.86 -6.11 7.47
C ASP A 94 19.01 -6.16 5.95
N TYR A 95 18.95 -5.00 5.31
CA TYR A 95 19.16 -4.85 3.86
C TYR A 95 20.52 -4.23 3.59
N TYR A 96 21.30 -4.86 2.71
CA TYR A 96 22.50 -4.27 2.13
C TYR A 96 22.12 -3.68 0.78
N ILE A 97 22.22 -2.36 0.66
CA ILE A 97 22.07 -1.69 -0.63
C ILE A 97 23.43 -1.71 -1.30
N GLU A 98 23.60 -2.62 -2.26
CA GLU A 98 24.72 -2.52 -3.19
C GLU A 98 24.49 -1.29 -4.08
N LYS A 99 25.41 -0.33 -4.02
CA LYS A 99 25.42 0.76 -5.00
C LYS A 99 25.89 0.17 -6.32
N ASP A 100 25.03 0.23 -7.33
CA ASP A 100 25.51 0.19 -8.71
C ASP A 100 26.50 1.35 -8.89
N ILE A 101 27.76 1.00 -9.18
CA ILE A 101 28.86 1.95 -9.46
C ILE A 101 28.60 2.64 -10.80
#